data_AF-A0A1Y1VJX3-F1
#
_entry.id   AF-A0A1Y1VJX3-F1
#
_cell.length_a   1.000
_cell.length_b   1.000
_cell.length_c   1.000
_cell.angle_alpha   90.00
_cell.angle_beta   90.00
_cell.angle_gamma   90.00
#
_symmetry.space_group_name_H-M   'P 1'
#
loop_
_entity.id
_entity.type
_entity.pdbx_description
1 polymer ?
#
loop_
_entity_poly.entity_id
_entity_poly.type
_entity_poly.pdbx_seq_one_letter_code
_entity_poly.pdbx_strand_id
1 'polypeptide(L)'
;MVGLPARGKSYICQKLRRYLAWIGYKTRIFNVGNKRRVAHLNYEQTKVPGTKHDANFFDPSNAEYSSERDLLALETLEELISWLKRGGNVGIHDATNSTKKRREFLMARCKKEPNVITMFVESICTDKDVIERNVSMKLRSPDYIHMDTKQAIDDFKARMANYEKAYEPVSEETEGDDISYIKSINVGRKVTGYNIHGYLCSQCVFYLMNIHIKERTIWLTRHGESVYNLCNRIGGDSPLTEFGRRYSQALARFVQSFHPPDECSDLTRTEYPKESYGPLSIWTSNLRRARETAEPFDQRFNIKSVRFLNEIYSGVYENMTMEEIQQANPEDFAARQANKLVYRYPGAGGESYIDVIDRLRPGIIELERMETSVLVVTHNVIMRTLLAYFTGIDLQEMPSLNIPLHTLYCLKPKPYGAELIKYRYNSMTDSFERVE
;
A
#
# COMPACT_ATOMS: atom_id res chain seq x y z
N MET A 1 17.04 2.82 3.96
CA MET A 1 16.46 4.14 3.61
C MET A 1 17.49 5.23 3.81
N VAL A 2 17.39 6.33 3.06
CA VAL A 2 18.21 7.55 3.23
C VAL A 2 17.31 8.79 3.10
N GLY A 3 17.65 9.86 3.82
CA GLY A 3 17.07 11.19 3.62
C GLY A 3 16.76 11.92 4.92
N LEU A 4 16.52 13.22 4.82
CA LEU A 4 16.18 14.08 5.96
C LEU A 4 14.84 13.68 6.61
N PRO A 5 14.60 13.99 7.89
CA PRO A 5 13.29 13.77 8.49
C PRO A 5 12.19 14.59 7.80
N ALA A 6 10.93 14.17 7.98
CA ALA A 6 9.76 14.74 7.29
C ALA A 6 9.80 14.74 5.74
N ARG A 7 10.73 14.03 5.08
CA ARG A 7 10.78 13.91 3.62
C ARG A 7 10.09 12.67 3.03
N GLY A 8 9.15 12.04 3.75
CA GLY A 8 8.37 10.91 3.20
C GLY A 8 8.98 9.50 3.30
N LYS A 9 10.12 9.30 3.99
CA LYS A 9 10.72 7.96 4.16
C LYS A 9 9.75 6.92 4.70
N SER A 10 9.06 7.21 5.81
CA SER A 10 8.14 6.25 6.43
C SER A 10 6.96 5.90 5.51
N TYR A 11 6.52 6.83 4.66
CA TYR A 11 5.51 6.57 3.64
C TYR A 11 6.03 5.56 2.60
N ILE A 12 7.21 5.82 2.04
CA ILE A 12 7.87 4.92 1.07
C ILE A 12 8.08 3.52 1.68
N CYS A 13 8.58 3.44 2.92
CA CYS A 13 8.75 2.16 3.63
C CYS A 13 7.46 1.35 3.69
N GLN A 14 6.36 2.00 4.09
CA GLN A 14 5.08 1.30 4.25
C GLN A 14 4.46 0.89 2.91
N LYS A 15 4.60 1.73 1.88
CA LYS A 15 4.15 1.43 0.52
C LYS A 15 4.94 0.25 -0.08
N LEU A 16 6.27 0.29 0.00
CA LEU A 16 7.14 -0.83 -0.45
C LEU A 16 6.87 -2.12 0.34
N ARG A 17 6.78 -2.05 1.67
CA ARG A 17 6.46 -3.23 2.50
C ARG A 17 5.16 -3.87 2.05
N ARG A 18 4.11 -3.05 1.86
CA ARG A 18 2.77 -3.51 1.49
C ARG A 18 2.77 -4.15 0.10
N TYR A 19 3.38 -3.50 -0.88
CA TYR A 19 3.48 -4.02 -2.24
C TYR A 19 4.27 -5.33 -2.30
N LEU A 20 5.46 -5.37 -1.69
CA LEU A 20 6.31 -6.57 -1.70
C LEU A 20 5.67 -7.74 -0.94
N ALA A 21 5.03 -7.47 0.20
CA ALA A 21 4.27 -8.47 0.94
C ALA A 21 3.08 -9.01 0.13
N TRP A 22 2.34 -8.13 -0.55
CA TRP A 22 1.18 -8.50 -1.34
C TRP A 22 1.53 -9.38 -2.56
N ILE A 23 2.67 -9.13 -3.22
CA ILE A 23 3.18 -10.03 -4.29
C ILE A 23 3.89 -11.28 -3.75
N GLY A 24 3.80 -11.57 -2.45
CA GLY A 24 4.26 -12.84 -1.85
C GLY A 24 5.62 -12.84 -1.17
N TYR A 25 6.33 -11.70 -1.08
CA TYR A 25 7.63 -11.64 -0.40
C TYR A 25 7.49 -11.28 1.08
N LYS A 26 8.04 -12.12 1.97
CA LYS A 26 8.14 -11.82 3.39
C LYS A 26 8.97 -10.56 3.58
N THR A 27 8.31 -9.46 3.94
CA THR A 27 8.90 -8.12 4.00
C THR A 27 8.65 -7.47 5.35
N ARG A 28 9.69 -6.93 5.99
CA ARG A 28 9.60 -6.32 7.32
C ARG A 28 10.37 -5.01 7.41
N ILE A 29 9.83 -4.04 8.14
CA ILE A 29 10.48 -2.76 8.44
C ILE A 29 11.17 -2.84 9.81
N PHE A 30 12.42 -2.41 9.86
CA PHE A 30 13.24 -2.28 11.06
C PHE A 30 13.53 -0.80 11.28
N ASN A 31 12.82 -0.17 12.22
CA ASN A 31 12.86 1.27 12.43
C ASN A 31 13.79 1.63 13.60
N VAL A 32 14.90 2.30 13.29
CA VAL A 32 15.91 2.70 14.29
C VAL A 32 15.33 3.69 15.32
N GLY A 33 14.40 4.55 14.90
CA GLY A 33 13.73 5.49 15.80
C GLY A 33 12.84 4.81 16.85
N ASN A 34 12.17 3.70 16.50
CA ASN A 34 11.43 2.88 17.46
C ASN A 34 12.39 2.24 18.47
N LYS A 35 13.50 1.68 18.00
CA LYS A 35 14.50 1.04 18.87
C LYS A 35 15.11 2.05 19.85
N ARG A 36 15.48 3.23 19.35
CA ARG A 36 15.91 4.37 20.18
C ARG A 36 14.90 4.72 21.27
N ARG A 37 13.60 4.78 20.94
CA ARG A 37 12.55 5.06 21.94
C ARG A 37 12.43 3.99 23.01
N VAL A 38 12.53 2.71 22.64
CA VAL A 38 12.49 1.61 23.62
C VAL A 38 13.72 1.62 24.53
N ALA A 39 14.92 1.85 23.97
CA ALA A 39 16.14 1.98 24.74
C ALA A 39 16.05 3.12 25.79
N HIS A 40 15.47 4.26 25.42
CA HIS A 40 15.21 5.37 26.35
C HIS A 40 14.28 5.00 27.50
N LEU A 41 13.14 4.35 27.19
CA LEU A 41 12.16 3.98 28.22
C LEU A 41 12.74 3.00 29.23
N ASN A 42 13.55 2.04 28.76
CA ASN A 42 14.25 1.11 29.64
C ASN A 42 15.29 1.83 30.51
N TYR A 43 15.93 2.89 29.98
CA TYR A 43 16.91 3.70 30.71
C TYR A 43 16.26 4.58 31.79
N GLU A 44 15.13 5.24 31.49
CA GLU A 44 14.36 6.04 32.47
C GLU A 44 13.89 5.20 33.67
N GLN A 45 13.60 3.91 33.46
CA GLN A 45 13.26 2.98 34.55
C GLN A 45 14.46 2.63 35.45
N THR A 46 15.69 2.79 34.97
CA THR A 46 16.92 2.41 35.70
C THR A 46 17.58 3.54 36.51
N LYS A 47 17.01 4.76 36.54
CA LYS A 47 17.45 5.91 37.37
C LYS A 47 18.97 6.26 37.30
N VAL A 48 19.60 6.11 36.13
CA VAL A 48 20.92 6.71 35.86
C VAL A 48 20.71 8.01 35.05
N PRO A 49 21.35 9.16 35.34
CA PRO A 49 21.06 10.42 34.64
C PRO A 49 21.66 10.51 33.21
N GLY A 50 20.86 10.99 32.25
CA GLY A 50 21.25 11.42 30.88
C GLY A 50 20.86 10.40 29.80
N THR A 51 20.00 10.67 28.80
CA THR A 51 19.88 11.85 27.93
C THR A 51 18.41 12.16 27.58
N LYS A 52 17.99 13.43 27.62
CA LYS A 52 16.76 13.83 26.92
C LYS A 52 17.01 13.65 25.41
N HIS A 53 16.16 12.90 24.70
CA HIS A 53 16.22 12.78 23.23
C HIS A 53 15.73 14.05 22.51
N ASP A 54 16.21 15.21 22.96
CA ASP A 54 15.95 16.53 22.41
C ASP A 54 16.86 16.82 21.18
N ALA A 55 16.77 18.02 20.61
CA ALA A 55 17.59 18.43 19.47
C ALA A 55 19.10 18.23 19.69
N ASN A 56 19.62 18.30 20.93
CA ASN A 56 21.05 18.13 21.24
C ASN A 56 21.49 16.68 21.01
N PHE A 57 20.61 15.71 21.26
CA PHE A 57 20.85 14.31 20.91
C PHE A 57 21.07 14.10 19.41
N PHE A 58 20.66 15.04 18.54
CA PHE A 58 20.87 14.98 17.09
C PHE A 58 21.97 15.89 16.58
N ASP A 59 22.71 16.57 17.46
CA ASP A 59 23.84 17.41 17.06
C ASP A 59 24.94 16.53 16.42
N PRO A 60 25.38 16.84 15.18
CA PRO A 60 26.46 16.10 14.51
C PRO A 60 27.83 16.35 15.14
N SER A 61 28.03 17.43 15.89
CA SER A 61 29.30 17.75 16.55
C SER A 61 29.53 16.96 17.85
N ASN A 62 28.46 16.40 18.43
CA ASN A 62 28.56 15.56 19.61
C ASN A 62 28.96 14.12 19.23
N ALA A 63 30.23 13.77 19.48
CA ALA A 63 30.80 12.48 19.13
C ALA A 63 30.19 11.31 19.92
N GLU A 64 29.79 11.53 21.18
CA GLU A 64 29.19 10.51 22.04
C GLU A 64 27.80 10.12 21.54
N TYR A 65 26.91 11.10 21.34
CA TYR A 65 25.57 10.85 20.80
C TYR A 65 25.61 10.34 19.35
N SER A 66 26.60 10.77 18.56
CA SER A 66 26.80 10.23 17.22
C SER A 66 27.14 8.73 17.26
N SER A 67 28.03 8.33 18.18
CA SER A 67 28.41 6.94 18.39
C SER A 67 27.25 6.08 18.91
N GLU A 68 26.45 6.62 19.83
CA GLU A 68 25.24 5.95 20.32
C GLU A 68 24.21 5.71 19.19
N ARG A 69 23.97 6.73 18.36
CA ARG A 69 23.11 6.61 17.18
C ARG A 69 23.66 5.62 16.15
N ASP A 70 24.98 5.51 16.02
CA ASP A 70 25.66 4.54 15.13
C ASP A 70 25.40 3.11 15.65
N LEU A 71 25.58 2.88 16.96
CA LEU A 71 25.35 1.61 17.62
C LEU A 71 23.89 1.13 17.45
N LEU A 72 22.92 1.99 17.75
CA LEU A 72 21.49 1.67 17.59
C LEU A 72 21.14 1.26 16.15
N ALA A 73 21.75 1.92 15.16
CA ALA A 73 21.53 1.59 13.75
C ALA A 73 22.17 0.25 13.37
N LEU A 74 23.36 -0.07 13.91
CA LEU A 74 24.01 -1.35 13.70
C LEU A 74 23.22 -2.49 14.34
N GLU A 75 22.80 -2.36 15.59
CA GLU A 75 22.03 -3.41 16.24
C GLU A 75 20.69 -3.67 15.51
N THR A 76 20.05 -2.61 15.01
CA THR A 76 18.85 -2.73 14.16
C THR A 76 19.16 -3.49 12.86
N LEU A 77 20.35 -3.28 12.29
CA LEU A 77 20.81 -4.02 11.12
C LEU A 77 21.09 -5.49 11.44
N GLU A 78 21.66 -5.81 12.60
CA GLU A 78 21.88 -7.21 13.03
C GLU A 78 20.55 -7.97 13.20
N GLU A 79 19.54 -7.33 13.80
CA GLU A 79 18.20 -7.90 13.91
C GLU A 79 17.59 -8.19 12.53
N LEU A 80 17.79 -7.26 11.59
CA LEU A 80 17.36 -7.40 10.20
C LEU A 80 18.04 -8.59 9.52
N ILE A 81 19.37 -8.67 9.60
CA ILE A 81 20.16 -9.76 9.01
C ILE A 81 19.77 -11.11 9.63
N SER A 82 19.63 -11.18 10.96
CA SER A 82 19.17 -12.38 11.67
C SER A 82 17.77 -12.82 11.21
N TRP A 83 16.87 -11.87 10.94
CA TRP A 83 15.55 -12.18 10.41
C TRP A 83 15.60 -12.67 8.95
N LEU A 84 16.44 -12.09 8.09
CA LEU A 84 16.66 -12.58 6.73
C LEU A 84 17.19 -14.03 6.74
N LYS A 85 18.15 -14.34 7.61
CA LYS A 85 18.70 -15.70 7.79
C LYS A 85 17.65 -16.74 8.21
N ARG A 86 16.56 -16.31 8.85
CA ARG A 86 15.41 -17.17 9.23
C ARG A 86 14.36 -17.32 8.12
N GLY A 87 14.67 -16.91 6.89
CA GLY A 87 13.80 -17.06 5.73
C GLY A 87 12.94 -15.82 5.41
N GLY A 88 13.33 -14.64 5.91
CA GLY A 88 12.80 -13.36 5.42
C GLY A 88 13.33 -13.05 4.02
N ASN A 89 12.55 -12.35 3.19
CA ASN A 89 12.97 -12.01 1.82
C ASN A 89 13.50 -10.58 1.70
N VAL A 90 12.83 -9.59 2.33
CA VAL A 90 13.22 -8.17 2.23
C VAL A 90 13.15 -7.48 3.59
N GLY A 91 14.29 -6.97 4.05
CA GLY A 91 14.39 -6.15 5.26
C GLY A 91 14.56 -4.67 4.92
N ILE A 92 13.68 -3.80 5.43
CA ILE A 92 13.76 -2.35 5.22
C ILE A 92 14.35 -1.71 6.48
N HIS A 93 15.61 -1.28 6.41
CA HIS A 93 16.25 -0.49 7.46
C HIS A 93 15.79 0.98 7.36
N ASP A 94 14.87 1.38 8.25
CA ASP A 94 14.24 2.72 8.28
C ASP A 94 14.98 3.63 9.28
N ALA A 95 15.89 4.42 8.73
CA ALA A 95 16.66 5.45 9.41
C ALA A 95 16.92 6.62 8.45
N THR A 96 17.52 7.71 8.97
CA THR A 96 17.95 8.85 8.15
C THR A 96 19.15 8.52 7.28
N ASN A 97 20.13 7.78 7.81
CA ASN A 97 21.38 7.39 7.14
C ASN A 97 21.98 8.54 6.30
N SER A 98 21.98 9.74 6.90
CA SER A 98 22.19 11.01 6.20
C SER A 98 23.66 11.31 5.89
N THR A 99 24.61 10.64 6.54
CA THR A 99 26.06 10.83 6.31
C THR A 99 26.63 9.66 5.52
N LYS A 100 27.67 9.94 4.72
CA LYS A 100 28.45 8.93 3.98
C LYS A 100 29.07 7.92 4.95
N LYS A 101 29.72 8.40 6.00
CA LYS A 101 30.35 7.56 7.05
C LYS A 101 29.40 6.50 7.61
N ARG A 102 28.14 6.87 7.90
CA ARG A 102 27.13 5.92 8.39
C ARG A 102 26.81 4.86 7.34
N ARG A 103 26.65 5.26 6.08
CA ARG A 103 26.31 4.36 4.98
C ARG A 103 27.44 3.38 4.69
N GLU A 104 28.69 3.85 4.63
CA GLU A 104 29.88 3.00 4.50
C GLU A 104 29.96 1.96 5.62
N PHE A 105 29.73 2.38 6.86
CA PHE A 105 29.74 1.48 8.03
C PHE A 105 28.69 0.37 7.92
N LEU A 106 27.45 0.71 7.56
CA LEU A 106 26.39 -0.29 7.37
C LEU A 106 26.65 -1.19 6.16
N MET A 107 27.17 -0.64 5.06
CA MET A 107 27.52 -1.39 3.85
C MET A 107 28.66 -2.38 4.10
N ALA A 108 29.70 -1.96 4.82
CA ALA A 108 30.81 -2.83 5.19
C ALA A 108 30.34 -4.03 6.03
N ARG A 109 29.32 -3.82 6.88
CA ARG A 109 28.68 -4.92 7.61
C ARG A 109 27.87 -5.84 6.69
N CYS A 110 27.07 -5.29 5.78
CA CYS A 110 26.26 -6.06 4.84
C CYS A 110 27.11 -6.88 3.86
N LYS A 111 28.26 -6.36 3.40
CA LYS A 111 29.20 -7.08 2.51
C LYS A 111 29.73 -8.39 3.10
N LYS A 112 29.65 -8.56 4.43
CA LYS A 112 30.00 -9.83 5.11
C LYS A 112 28.93 -10.92 4.95
N GLU A 113 27.75 -10.59 4.41
CA GLU A 113 26.64 -11.51 4.20
C GLU A 113 26.51 -11.86 2.71
N PRO A 114 27.00 -13.03 2.25
CA PRO A 114 27.14 -13.34 0.83
C PRO A 114 25.82 -13.42 0.06
N ASN A 115 24.71 -13.68 0.77
CA ASN A 115 23.38 -13.84 0.18
C ASN A 115 22.48 -12.60 0.38
N VAL A 116 23.05 -11.46 0.78
CA VAL A 116 22.30 -10.23 1.03
C VAL A 116 22.66 -9.20 -0.03
N ILE A 117 21.65 -8.83 -0.83
CA ILE A 117 21.75 -7.72 -1.77
C ILE A 117 21.30 -6.44 -1.05
N THR A 118 22.11 -5.39 -1.15
CA THR A 118 21.82 -4.10 -0.53
C THR A 118 21.54 -3.02 -1.57
N MET A 119 20.51 -2.22 -1.34
CA MET A 119 20.17 -1.07 -2.17
C MET A 119 19.68 0.08 -1.30
N PHE A 120 20.16 1.30 -1.57
CA PHE A 120 19.65 2.50 -0.92
C PHE A 120 18.35 2.97 -1.58
N VAL A 121 17.43 3.46 -0.76
CA VAL A 121 16.25 4.21 -1.23
C VAL A 121 16.27 5.55 -0.52
N GLU A 122 16.61 6.58 -1.26
CA GLU A 122 16.71 7.96 -0.82
C GLU A 122 15.42 8.73 -1.12
N SER A 123 14.85 9.35 -0.10
CA SER A 123 13.65 10.19 -0.23
C SER A 123 14.03 11.67 -0.15
N ILE A 124 13.89 12.38 -1.27
CA ILE A 124 14.19 13.80 -1.39
C ILE A 124 12.88 14.54 -1.62
N CYS A 125 12.60 15.56 -0.83
CA CYS A 125 11.40 16.38 -1.00
C CYS A 125 11.76 17.84 -0.80
N THR A 126 11.56 18.66 -1.83
CA THR A 126 11.80 20.11 -1.84
C THR A 126 10.49 20.91 -1.84
N ASP A 127 9.35 20.23 -1.97
CA ASP A 127 8.02 20.82 -1.96
C ASP A 127 7.62 21.27 -0.54
N LYS A 128 7.44 22.59 -0.36
CA LYS A 128 7.18 23.22 0.94
C LYS A 128 5.89 22.72 1.58
N ASP A 129 4.81 22.62 0.81
CA ASP A 129 3.50 22.21 1.32
C ASP A 129 3.53 20.76 1.83
N VAL A 130 4.24 19.89 1.08
CA VAL A 130 4.44 18.50 1.48
C VAL A 130 5.28 18.40 2.75
N ILE A 131 6.33 19.21 2.87
CA ILE A 131 7.17 19.24 4.07
C ILE A 131 6.36 19.70 5.27
N GLU A 132 5.63 20.81 5.17
CA GLU A 132 4.80 21.36 6.25
C GLU A 132 3.74 20.36 6.72
N ARG A 133 3.05 19.70 5.78
CA ARG A 133 2.12 18.61 6.10
C ARG A 133 2.82 17.47 6.82
N ASN A 134 4.00 17.05 6.37
CA ASN A 134 4.76 15.98 7.03
C ASN A 134 5.27 16.38 8.42
N VAL A 135 5.65 17.64 8.62
CA VAL A 135 6.05 18.19 9.91
C VAL A 135 4.86 18.14 10.88
N SER A 136 3.69 18.63 10.48
CA SER A 136 2.49 18.60 11.33
C SER A 136 2.12 17.18 11.77
N MET A 137 2.27 16.17 10.89
CA MET A 137 2.08 14.77 11.25
C MET A 137 3.14 14.25 12.22
N LYS A 138 4.39 14.71 12.10
CA LYS A 138 5.49 14.33 13.00
C LYS A 138 5.35 14.92 14.40
N LEU A 139 4.76 16.11 14.54
CA LEU A 139 4.48 16.71 15.84
C LEU A 139 3.43 15.91 16.64
N ARG A 140 2.63 15.06 15.98
CA ARG A 140 1.72 14.12 16.63
C ARG A 140 2.38 12.78 17.01
N SER A 141 3.68 12.63 16.78
CA SER A 141 4.39 11.38 17.08
C SER A 141 4.75 11.28 18.57
N PRO A 142 5.09 10.07 19.07
CA PRO A 142 5.47 9.88 20.47
C PRO A 142 6.64 10.75 20.94
N ASP A 143 7.50 11.22 20.03
CA ASP A 143 8.62 12.12 20.36
C ASP A 143 8.14 13.50 20.86
N TYR A 144 6.91 13.93 20.49
CA TYR A 144 6.41 15.30 20.70
C TYR A 144 5.02 15.36 21.36
N ILE A 145 4.33 14.23 21.53
CA ILE A 145 2.94 14.19 22.01
C ILE A 145 2.74 14.80 23.40
N HIS A 146 3.79 14.84 24.22
CA HIS A 146 3.78 15.41 25.58
C HIS A 146 4.39 16.81 25.68
N MET A 147 4.81 17.38 24.55
CA MET A 147 5.39 18.73 24.49
C MET A 147 4.34 19.76 24.09
N ASP A 148 4.52 21.00 24.54
CA ASP A 148 3.72 22.11 24.02
C ASP A 148 3.95 22.27 22.50
N THR A 149 2.91 22.69 21.78
CA THR A 149 2.94 22.77 20.31
C THR A 149 4.06 23.69 19.82
N LYS A 150 4.30 24.82 20.49
CA LYS A 150 5.34 25.76 20.10
C LYS A 150 6.74 25.18 20.35
N GLN A 151 6.94 24.58 21.52
CA GLN A 151 8.21 23.93 21.88
C GLN A 151 8.54 22.77 20.94
N ALA A 152 7.55 21.94 20.58
CA ALA A 152 7.72 20.83 19.66
C ALA A 152 8.13 21.28 18.25
N ILE A 153 7.56 22.39 17.76
CA ILE A 153 7.94 22.99 16.48
C ILE A 153 9.39 23.48 16.52
N ASP A 154 9.78 24.19 17.57
CA ASP A 154 11.12 24.77 17.69
C ASP A 154 12.20 23.67 17.83
N ASP A 155 11.96 22.64 18.65
CA ASP A 155 12.83 21.46 18.74
C ASP A 155 12.95 20.73 17.39
N PHE A 156 11.82 20.51 16.71
CA PHE A 156 11.83 19.82 15.41
C PHE A 156 12.61 20.62 14.35
N LYS A 157 12.47 21.95 14.33
CA LYS A 157 13.24 22.83 13.44
C LYS A 157 14.74 22.77 13.74
N ALA A 158 15.13 22.84 15.00
CA ALA A 158 16.53 22.70 15.41
C ALA A 158 17.11 21.33 15.00
N ARG A 159 16.33 20.27 15.20
CA ARG A 159 16.65 18.92 14.73
C ARG A 159 16.83 18.87 13.20
N MET A 160 16.00 19.57 12.42
CA MET A 160 16.15 19.61 10.96
C MET A 160 17.42 20.31 10.55
N ALA A 161 17.71 21.46 11.15
CA ALA A 161 18.94 22.19 10.89
C ALA A 161 20.19 21.34 11.17
N ASN A 162 20.18 20.54 12.24
CA ASN A 162 21.28 19.62 12.56
C ASN A 162 21.46 18.52 11.50
N TYR A 163 20.38 17.94 11.00
CA TYR A 163 20.47 16.97 9.91
C TYR A 163 20.89 17.60 8.58
N GLU A 164 20.42 18.81 8.27
CA GLU A 164 20.77 19.52 7.03
C GLU A 164 22.25 19.89 6.97
N LYS A 165 22.85 20.30 8.11
CA LYS A 165 24.29 20.58 8.20
C LYS A 165 25.17 19.36 7.87
N ALA A 166 24.69 18.15 8.19
CA ALA A 166 25.46 16.92 8.05
C ALA A 166 24.96 16.03 6.88
N TYR A 167 24.02 16.49 6.07
CA TYR A 167 23.41 15.65 5.05
C TYR A 167 24.27 15.59 3.78
N GLU A 168 24.69 14.37 3.46
CA GLU A 168 25.44 14.03 2.27
C GLU A 168 24.55 13.15 1.38
N PRO A 169 24.01 13.67 0.26
CA PRO A 169 23.18 12.89 -0.64
C PRO A 169 23.91 11.67 -1.21
N VAL A 170 23.18 10.59 -1.47
CA VAL A 170 23.75 9.39 -2.10
C VAL A 170 24.14 9.71 -3.54
N SER A 171 25.33 9.40 -4.01
CA SER A 171 25.70 9.48 -5.43
C SER A 171 26.86 8.53 -5.73
N GLU A 172 27.10 8.28 -7.02
CA GLU A 172 28.31 7.59 -7.48
C GLU A 172 29.57 8.29 -6.95
N GLU A 173 29.64 9.63 -7.05
CA GLU A 173 30.76 10.41 -6.52
C GLU A 173 30.95 10.26 -5.00
N THR A 174 29.86 10.15 -4.23
CA THR A 174 29.96 10.05 -2.77
C THR A 174 30.23 8.63 -2.31
N GLU A 175 29.83 7.59 -3.03
CA GLU A 175 29.83 6.22 -2.51
C GLU A 175 30.66 5.21 -3.34
N GLY A 176 31.07 5.57 -4.56
CA GLY A 176 31.81 4.70 -5.50
C GLY A 176 30.92 3.82 -6.39
N ASP A 177 31.54 3.09 -7.32
CA ASP A 177 30.85 2.43 -8.45
C ASP A 177 30.00 1.20 -8.03
N ASP A 178 30.34 0.56 -6.91
CA ASP A 178 29.72 -0.70 -6.46
C ASP A 178 28.37 -0.52 -5.71
N ILE A 179 27.83 0.69 -5.65
CA ILE A 179 26.58 0.94 -4.91
C ILE A 179 25.34 0.83 -5.78
N SER A 180 24.24 0.35 -5.20
CA SER A 180 22.91 0.34 -5.82
C SER A 180 21.99 1.31 -5.09
N TYR A 181 21.33 2.22 -5.80
CA TYR A 181 20.42 3.17 -5.17
C TYR A 181 19.26 3.64 -6.05
N ILE A 182 18.17 4.02 -5.37
CA ILE A 182 17.01 4.71 -5.92
C ILE A 182 16.87 6.05 -5.23
N LYS A 183 16.77 7.14 -5.99
CA LYS A 183 16.32 8.45 -5.49
C LYS A 183 14.87 8.68 -5.90
N SER A 184 13.99 8.87 -4.93
CA SER A 184 12.62 9.32 -5.14
C SER A 184 12.53 10.80 -4.77
N ILE A 185 12.42 11.66 -5.78
CA ILE A 185 12.40 13.12 -5.66
C ILE A 185 10.96 13.61 -5.78
N ASN A 186 10.51 14.39 -4.80
CA ASN A 186 9.17 14.96 -4.70
C ASN A 186 8.07 13.90 -4.89
N VAL A 187 8.21 12.80 -4.14
CA VAL A 187 7.22 11.72 -4.04
C VAL A 187 6.86 11.14 -5.43
N GLY A 188 7.86 10.59 -6.12
CA GLY A 188 7.67 9.94 -7.42
C GLY A 188 7.75 10.86 -8.63
N ARG A 189 7.71 12.20 -8.48
CA ARG A 189 7.82 13.15 -9.61
C ARG A 189 9.08 12.95 -10.45
N LYS A 190 10.19 12.57 -9.82
CA LYS A 190 11.38 12.06 -10.51
C LYS A 190 11.94 10.88 -9.72
N VAL A 191 12.18 9.77 -10.40
CA VAL A 191 12.86 8.61 -9.86
C VAL A 191 14.16 8.40 -10.63
N THR A 192 15.27 8.22 -9.91
CA THR A 192 16.57 7.92 -10.50
C THR A 192 17.08 6.61 -9.91
N GLY A 193 17.38 5.64 -10.76
CA GLY A 193 18.03 4.38 -10.37
C GLY A 193 19.47 4.36 -10.86
N TYR A 194 20.37 3.81 -10.05
CA TYR A 194 21.77 3.57 -10.41
C TYR A 194 22.14 2.16 -9.98
N ASN A 195 22.81 1.42 -10.87
CA ASN A 195 23.29 0.05 -10.65
C ASN A 195 22.19 -0.90 -10.09
N ILE A 196 21.02 -0.90 -10.75
CA ILE A 196 19.85 -1.68 -10.29
C ILE A 196 19.92 -3.08 -10.89
N HIS A 197 20.22 -4.06 -10.05
CA HIS A 197 20.31 -5.47 -10.43
C HIS A 197 19.32 -6.34 -9.66
N GLY A 198 18.82 -7.37 -10.35
CA GLY A 198 17.91 -8.35 -9.78
C GLY A 198 16.45 -7.91 -9.77
N TYR A 199 15.57 -8.90 -9.74
CA TYR A 199 14.13 -8.70 -9.90
C TYR A 199 13.53 -7.78 -8.82
N LEU A 200 13.81 -8.02 -7.54
CA LEU A 200 13.21 -7.25 -6.44
C LEU A 200 13.59 -5.76 -6.46
N CYS A 201 14.86 -5.44 -6.77
CA CYS A 201 15.30 -4.05 -6.88
C CYS A 201 14.62 -3.34 -8.05
N SER A 202 14.52 -3.98 -9.22
CA SER A 202 13.78 -3.46 -10.37
C SER A 202 12.29 -3.23 -10.04
N GLN A 203 11.69 -4.12 -9.24
CA GLN A 203 10.30 -3.97 -8.81
C GLN A 203 10.10 -2.78 -7.86
N CYS A 204 11.07 -2.50 -6.98
CA CYS A 204 11.05 -1.30 -6.16
C CYS A 204 11.11 -0.03 -7.03
N VAL A 205 12.00 0.04 -8.02
CA VAL A 205 12.07 1.19 -8.96
C VAL A 205 10.73 1.37 -9.67
N PHE A 206 10.24 0.31 -10.30
CA PHE A 206 9.00 0.33 -11.06
C PHE A 206 7.81 0.79 -10.21
N TYR A 207 7.67 0.26 -8.99
CA TYR A 207 6.60 0.66 -8.09
C TYR A 207 6.73 2.12 -7.65
N LEU A 208 7.94 2.59 -7.29
CA LEU A 208 8.17 3.97 -6.86
C LEU A 208 7.91 5.00 -7.96
N MET A 209 8.06 4.62 -9.23
CA MET A 209 7.70 5.47 -10.37
C MET A 209 6.19 5.70 -10.51
N ASN A 210 5.36 4.85 -9.89
CA ASN A 210 3.91 4.85 -10.06
C ASN A 210 3.14 5.36 -8.84
N ILE A 211 3.78 5.64 -7.71
CA ILE A 211 3.08 6.14 -6.52
C ILE A 211 3.07 7.67 -6.46
N HIS A 212 2.02 8.23 -5.85
CA HIS A 212 1.89 9.67 -5.59
C HIS A 212 1.06 9.93 -4.32
N ILE A 213 1.00 11.19 -3.87
CA ILE A 213 0.30 11.63 -2.65
C ILE A 213 -0.98 12.45 -2.90
N LYS A 214 -1.39 12.60 -4.17
CA LYS A 214 -2.65 13.31 -4.47
C LYS A 214 -3.83 12.60 -3.84
N GLU A 215 -4.76 13.41 -3.30
CA GLU A 215 -5.97 12.92 -2.66
C GLU A 215 -6.96 12.45 -3.72
N ARG A 216 -7.49 11.24 -3.53
CA ARG A 216 -8.45 10.60 -4.44
C ARG A 216 -9.23 9.52 -3.69
N THR A 217 -10.27 9.02 -4.33
CA THR A 217 -11.08 7.92 -3.79
C THR A 217 -11.08 6.72 -4.72
N ILE A 218 -10.90 5.54 -4.14
CA ILE A 218 -11.03 4.26 -4.82
C ILE A 218 -12.31 3.60 -4.28
N TRP A 219 -13.35 3.57 -5.11
CA TRP A 219 -14.59 2.88 -4.83
C TRP A 219 -14.48 1.45 -5.32
N LEU A 220 -14.76 0.48 -4.45
CA LEU A 220 -14.74 -0.94 -4.78
C LEU A 220 -16.09 -1.56 -4.48
N THR A 221 -16.63 -2.33 -5.41
CA THR A 221 -17.80 -3.15 -5.14
C THR A 221 -17.86 -4.41 -5.99
N ARG A 222 -18.62 -5.40 -5.53
CA ARG A 222 -19.00 -6.54 -6.35
C ARG A 222 -20.06 -6.08 -7.36
N HIS A 223 -20.20 -6.81 -8.46
CA HIS A 223 -21.40 -6.72 -9.28
C HIS A 223 -22.68 -6.90 -8.44
N GLY A 224 -23.80 -6.38 -8.94
CA GLY A 224 -25.11 -6.67 -8.39
C GLY A 224 -25.39 -8.18 -8.37
N GLU A 225 -26.35 -8.62 -7.55
CA GLU A 225 -26.79 -10.01 -7.53
C GLU A 225 -27.06 -10.55 -8.94
N SER A 226 -26.49 -11.70 -9.24
CA SER A 226 -26.63 -12.40 -10.52
C SER A 226 -27.43 -13.69 -10.35
N VAL A 227 -27.95 -14.23 -11.45
CA VAL A 227 -28.74 -15.47 -11.43
C VAL A 227 -27.95 -16.62 -10.77
N TYR A 228 -26.65 -16.71 -10.98
CA TYR A 228 -25.82 -17.73 -10.33
C TYR A 228 -25.65 -17.51 -8.83
N ASN A 229 -25.79 -16.28 -8.33
CA ASN A 229 -25.82 -16.06 -6.88
C ASN A 229 -27.06 -16.67 -6.25
N LEU A 230 -28.23 -16.59 -6.89
CA LEU A 230 -29.46 -17.21 -6.38
C LEU A 230 -29.38 -18.75 -6.33
N CYS A 231 -28.68 -19.34 -7.30
CA CYS A 231 -28.50 -20.79 -7.38
C CYS A 231 -27.19 -21.30 -6.75
N ASN A 232 -26.44 -20.45 -6.03
CA ASN A 232 -25.16 -20.78 -5.41
C ASN A 232 -24.11 -21.40 -6.35
N ARG A 233 -24.13 -21.05 -7.64
CA ARG A 233 -23.15 -21.50 -8.64
C ARG A 233 -21.94 -20.57 -8.67
N ILE A 234 -20.74 -21.13 -8.81
CA ILE A 234 -19.50 -20.36 -8.97
C ILE A 234 -19.11 -20.17 -10.43
N GLY A 235 -18.27 -19.17 -10.70
CA GLY A 235 -17.77 -18.91 -12.05
C GLY A 235 -18.86 -18.38 -13.00
N GLY A 236 -18.75 -18.80 -14.26
CA GLY A 236 -19.72 -18.54 -15.32
C GLY A 236 -19.87 -17.07 -15.70
N ASP A 237 -20.87 -16.80 -16.55
CA ASP A 237 -21.17 -15.45 -17.06
C ASP A 237 -22.67 -15.09 -17.01
N SER A 238 -23.34 -15.45 -15.90
CA SER A 238 -24.77 -15.20 -15.73
C SER A 238 -25.12 -13.70 -15.66
N PRO A 239 -26.30 -13.29 -16.14
CA PRO A 239 -26.78 -11.91 -16.03
C PRO A 239 -27.16 -11.53 -14.58
N LEU A 240 -27.40 -10.24 -14.36
CA LEU A 240 -28.00 -9.71 -13.14
C LEU A 240 -29.44 -10.20 -12.96
N THR A 241 -29.85 -10.35 -11.70
CA THR A 241 -31.26 -10.46 -11.30
C THR A 241 -31.91 -9.09 -11.35
N GLU A 242 -33.24 -9.03 -11.24
CA GLU A 242 -33.95 -7.75 -11.12
C GLU A 242 -33.50 -6.99 -9.86
N PHE A 243 -33.24 -7.71 -8.77
CA PHE A 243 -32.69 -7.12 -7.55
C PHE A 243 -31.26 -6.58 -7.76
N GLY A 244 -30.42 -7.29 -8.52
CA GLY A 244 -29.12 -6.81 -8.96
C GLY A 244 -29.18 -5.53 -9.80
N ARG A 245 -30.19 -5.41 -10.67
CA ARG A 245 -30.42 -4.19 -11.46
C ARG A 245 -30.84 -3.01 -10.61
N ARG A 246 -31.74 -3.20 -9.65
CA ARG A 246 -32.11 -2.14 -8.69
C ARG A 246 -30.89 -1.62 -7.92
N TYR A 247 -30.04 -2.53 -7.45
CA TYR A 247 -28.75 -2.17 -6.86
C TYR A 247 -27.88 -1.33 -7.80
N SER A 248 -27.75 -1.73 -9.08
CA SER A 248 -26.93 -1.01 -10.07
C SER A 248 -27.40 0.43 -10.29
N GLN A 249 -28.72 0.66 -10.32
CA GLN A 249 -29.29 2.00 -10.46
C GLN A 249 -29.02 2.85 -9.21
N ALA A 250 -29.22 2.28 -8.02
CA ALA A 250 -28.91 2.96 -6.77
C ALA A 250 -27.41 3.28 -6.65
N LEU A 251 -26.53 2.37 -7.08
CA LEU A 251 -25.08 2.55 -7.09
C LEU A 251 -24.69 3.72 -7.98
N ALA A 252 -25.23 3.78 -9.21
CA ALA A 252 -24.97 4.89 -10.13
C ALA A 252 -25.43 6.22 -9.54
N ARG A 253 -26.66 6.31 -9.03
CA ARG A 253 -27.16 7.54 -8.37
C ARG A 253 -26.27 7.96 -7.20
N PHE A 254 -25.88 7.01 -6.36
CA PHE A 254 -25.09 7.28 -5.16
C PHE A 254 -23.66 7.73 -5.48
N VAL A 255 -22.95 7.05 -6.38
CA VAL A 255 -21.57 7.43 -6.71
C VAL A 255 -21.53 8.75 -7.51
N GLN A 256 -22.48 8.96 -8.42
CA GLN A 256 -22.56 10.21 -9.19
C GLN A 256 -22.91 11.44 -8.34
N SER A 257 -23.54 11.26 -7.16
CA SER A 257 -23.77 12.40 -6.25
C SER A 257 -22.47 12.94 -5.63
N PHE A 258 -21.43 12.11 -5.52
CA PHE A 258 -20.08 12.53 -5.12
C PHE A 258 -19.22 12.99 -6.30
N HIS A 259 -19.59 12.58 -7.51
CA HIS A 259 -18.87 12.83 -8.75
C HIS A 259 -19.83 13.29 -9.85
N PRO A 260 -20.29 14.55 -9.85
CA PRO A 260 -21.18 15.04 -10.89
C PRO A 260 -20.53 14.91 -12.27
N PRO A 261 -21.25 14.39 -13.30
CA PRO A 261 -20.66 14.16 -14.62
C PRO A 261 -20.13 15.44 -15.29
N ASP A 262 -20.78 16.58 -15.05
CA ASP A 262 -20.38 17.88 -15.61
C ASP A 262 -18.99 18.31 -15.14
N GLU A 263 -18.64 18.00 -13.88
CA GLU A 263 -17.33 18.29 -13.29
C GLU A 263 -16.23 17.32 -13.74
N CYS A 264 -16.61 16.16 -14.29
CA CYS A 264 -15.69 15.13 -14.78
C CYS A 264 -15.25 15.36 -16.24
N SER A 265 -15.94 16.23 -16.98
CA SER A 265 -15.66 16.51 -18.39
C SER A 265 -14.41 17.36 -18.61
N ASP A 266 -14.01 18.14 -17.61
CA ASP A 266 -12.85 19.02 -17.67
C ASP A 266 -11.63 18.36 -16.98
N LEU A 267 -11.04 17.38 -17.65
CA LEU A 267 -9.78 16.73 -17.23
C LEU A 267 -8.59 17.70 -17.18
N THR A 268 -8.76 18.94 -17.65
CA THR A 268 -7.72 19.98 -17.64
C THR A 268 -7.75 20.85 -16.38
N ARG A 269 -8.80 20.76 -15.56
CA ARG A 269 -8.83 21.41 -14.24
C ARG A 269 -7.81 20.75 -13.32
N THR A 270 -6.70 21.43 -13.12
CA THR A 270 -5.61 21.00 -12.24
C THR A 270 -5.94 21.17 -10.76
N GLU A 271 -7.00 21.92 -10.42
CA GLU A 271 -7.39 22.22 -9.04
C GLU A 271 -8.90 21.98 -8.83
N TYR A 272 -9.19 20.90 -8.11
CA TYR A 272 -10.52 20.63 -7.56
C TYR A 272 -10.61 21.20 -6.14
N PRO A 273 -11.78 21.69 -5.69
CA PRO A 273 -11.97 22.07 -4.29
C PRO A 273 -11.54 20.94 -3.36
N LYS A 274 -10.97 21.25 -2.19
CA LYS A 274 -10.45 20.25 -1.23
C LYS A 274 -11.48 19.20 -0.77
N GLU A 275 -12.76 19.47 -0.97
CA GLU A 275 -13.88 18.58 -0.62
C GLU A 275 -14.46 17.83 -1.84
N SER A 276 -13.99 18.12 -3.06
CA SER A 276 -14.42 17.44 -4.27
C SER A 276 -13.66 16.13 -4.46
N TYR A 277 -14.35 15.09 -4.91
CA TYR A 277 -13.78 13.76 -5.12
C TYR A 277 -13.01 13.64 -6.46
N GLY A 278 -12.90 14.74 -7.23
CA GLY A 278 -12.21 14.76 -8.53
C GLY A 278 -12.94 13.95 -9.63
N PRO A 279 -12.36 13.85 -10.84
CA PRO A 279 -12.99 13.16 -11.95
C PRO A 279 -12.99 11.64 -11.71
N LEU A 280 -14.04 10.96 -12.18
CA LEU A 280 -14.27 9.53 -11.94
C LEU A 280 -14.05 8.70 -13.21
N SER A 281 -13.28 7.62 -13.09
CA SER A 281 -13.26 6.52 -14.07
C SER A 281 -13.98 5.29 -13.52
N ILE A 282 -14.64 4.52 -14.38
CA ILE A 282 -15.39 3.33 -13.97
C ILE A 282 -14.79 2.11 -14.65
N TRP A 283 -14.35 1.14 -13.87
CA TRP A 283 -13.76 -0.08 -14.35
C TRP A 283 -14.63 -1.27 -13.99
N THR A 284 -14.85 -2.13 -14.96
CA THR A 284 -15.61 -3.38 -14.82
C THR A 284 -14.71 -4.55 -15.17
N SER A 285 -15.06 -5.74 -14.71
CA SER A 285 -14.57 -6.95 -15.38
C SER A 285 -15.21 -7.12 -16.77
N ASN A 286 -14.76 -8.10 -17.54
CA ASN A 286 -15.40 -8.42 -18.81
C ASN A 286 -16.69 -9.23 -18.65
N LEU A 287 -16.96 -9.76 -17.45
CA LEU A 287 -18.13 -10.60 -17.19
C LEU A 287 -19.40 -9.75 -17.19
N ARG A 288 -20.44 -10.28 -17.83
CA ARG A 288 -21.74 -9.66 -18.09
C ARG A 288 -22.31 -8.96 -16.86
N ARG A 289 -22.40 -9.66 -15.73
CA ARG A 289 -22.90 -9.11 -14.46
C ARG A 289 -22.18 -7.84 -13.98
N ALA A 290 -20.87 -7.73 -14.17
CA ALA A 290 -20.12 -6.53 -13.80
C ALA A 290 -20.39 -5.37 -14.77
N ARG A 291 -20.47 -5.66 -16.07
CA ARG A 291 -20.82 -4.68 -17.11
C ARG A 291 -22.24 -4.15 -16.93
N GLU A 292 -23.22 -5.04 -16.75
CA GLU A 292 -24.62 -4.69 -16.46
C GLU A 292 -24.77 -3.85 -15.19
N THR A 293 -23.89 -4.04 -14.20
CA THR A 293 -23.91 -3.21 -12.98
C THR A 293 -23.43 -1.77 -13.24
N ALA A 294 -22.60 -1.56 -14.26
CA ALA A 294 -22.10 -0.25 -14.65
C ALA A 294 -22.94 0.43 -15.73
N GLU A 295 -23.86 -0.28 -16.39
CA GLU A 295 -24.73 0.27 -17.45
C GLU A 295 -25.52 1.54 -17.05
N PRO A 296 -26.04 1.68 -15.81
CA PRO A 296 -26.80 2.87 -15.43
C PRO A 296 -25.97 4.16 -15.25
N PHE A 297 -24.64 4.09 -15.32
CA PHE A 297 -23.79 5.27 -15.19
C PHE A 297 -23.83 6.12 -16.47
N ASP A 298 -23.67 7.43 -16.30
CA ASP A 298 -23.61 8.39 -17.40
C ASP A 298 -22.47 8.05 -18.38
N GLN A 299 -22.77 8.05 -19.68
CA GLN A 299 -21.82 7.68 -20.74
C GLN A 299 -20.65 8.67 -20.88
N ARG A 300 -20.74 9.85 -20.23
CA ARG A 300 -19.62 10.81 -20.15
C ARG A 300 -18.50 10.32 -19.23
N PHE A 301 -18.76 9.37 -18.33
CA PHE A 301 -17.68 8.74 -17.57
C PHE A 301 -16.84 7.85 -18.45
N ASN A 302 -15.56 7.72 -18.09
CA ASN A 302 -14.66 6.77 -18.73
C ASN A 302 -14.93 5.34 -18.23
N ILE A 303 -15.89 4.65 -18.86
CA ILE A 303 -16.26 3.26 -18.53
C ILE A 303 -15.39 2.29 -19.32
N LYS A 304 -14.62 1.45 -18.64
CA LYS A 304 -13.72 0.46 -19.23
C LYS A 304 -13.98 -0.93 -18.69
N SER A 305 -13.92 -1.95 -19.55
CA SER A 305 -13.90 -3.35 -19.13
C SER A 305 -12.48 -3.89 -19.21
N VAL A 306 -12.03 -4.53 -18.13
CA VAL A 306 -10.65 -4.95 -17.95
C VAL A 306 -10.56 -6.40 -17.54
N ARG A 307 -9.84 -7.20 -18.32
CA ARG A 307 -9.77 -8.67 -18.16
C ARG A 307 -9.18 -9.11 -16.83
N PHE A 308 -8.18 -8.41 -16.29
CA PHE A 308 -7.58 -8.78 -15.00
C PHE A 308 -8.53 -8.58 -13.80
N LEU A 309 -9.70 -7.98 -14.01
CA LEU A 309 -10.76 -7.86 -13.01
C LEU A 309 -11.80 -8.99 -13.08
N ASN A 310 -11.65 -9.96 -14.00
CA ASN A 310 -12.53 -11.14 -14.02
C ASN A 310 -12.41 -11.95 -12.73
N GLU A 311 -13.50 -12.62 -12.34
CA GLU A 311 -13.49 -13.52 -11.16
C GLU A 311 -12.41 -14.60 -11.30
N ILE A 312 -12.00 -15.18 -10.17
CA ILE A 312 -11.16 -16.38 -10.17
C ILE A 312 -11.79 -17.44 -11.09
N TYR A 313 -11.00 -18.01 -11.98
CA TYR A 313 -11.47 -19.06 -12.87
C TYR A 313 -11.38 -20.42 -12.18
N SER A 314 -12.52 -21.11 -12.06
CA SER A 314 -12.67 -22.36 -11.30
C SER A 314 -12.41 -23.61 -12.14
N GLY A 315 -11.88 -23.45 -13.36
CA GLY A 315 -11.47 -24.55 -14.23
C GLY A 315 -12.63 -25.50 -14.55
N VAL A 316 -12.45 -26.80 -14.29
CA VAL A 316 -13.51 -27.80 -14.53
C VAL A 316 -14.74 -27.62 -13.65
N TYR A 317 -14.65 -26.82 -12.58
CA TYR A 317 -15.76 -26.55 -11.65
C TYR A 317 -16.54 -25.28 -11.97
N GLU A 318 -16.29 -24.66 -13.11
CA GLU A 318 -17.11 -23.54 -13.59
C GLU A 318 -18.59 -23.93 -13.70
N ASN A 319 -19.46 -23.03 -13.26
CA ASN A 319 -20.91 -23.19 -13.23
C ASN A 319 -21.42 -24.24 -12.23
N MET A 320 -20.60 -24.81 -11.35
CA MET A 320 -21.04 -25.78 -10.32
C MET A 320 -21.35 -25.11 -8.98
N THR A 321 -22.13 -25.77 -8.13
CA THR A 321 -22.26 -25.39 -6.71
C THR A 321 -21.15 -26.05 -5.87
N MET A 322 -20.92 -25.54 -4.65
CA MET A 322 -19.93 -26.14 -3.76
C MET A 322 -20.31 -27.56 -3.34
N GLU A 323 -21.62 -27.84 -3.21
CA GLU A 323 -22.14 -29.18 -2.90
C GLU A 323 -21.92 -30.15 -4.06
N GLU A 324 -22.16 -29.70 -5.31
CA GLU A 324 -21.87 -30.49 -6.51
C GLU A 324 -20.37 -30.83 -6.61
N ILE A 325 -19.48 -29.88 -6.30
CA ILE A 325 -18.02 -30.11 -6.29
C ILE A 325 -17.64 -31.11 -5.20
N GLN A 326 -18.18 -30.96 -3.99
CA GLN A 326 -17.89 -31.88 -2.88
C GLN A 326 -18.33 -33.31 -3.20
N GLN A 327 -19.46 -33.49 -3.89
CA GLN A 327 -19.94 -34.81 -4.30
C GLN A 327 -19.11 -35.39 -5.45
N ALA A 328 -18.74 -34.57 -6.43
CA ALA A 328 -17.98 -35.02 -7.61
C ALA A 328 -16.51 -35.31 -7.30
N ASN A 329 -15.86 -34.50 -6.46
CA ASN A 329 -14.47 -34.69 -6.04
C ASN A 329 -14.24 -34.24 -4.58
N PRO A 330 -14.47 -35.13 -3.60
CA PRO A 330 -14.27 -34.84 -2.19
C PRO A 330 -12.82 -34.48 -1.83
N GLU A 331 -11.84 -35.07 -2.52
CA GLU A 331 -10.41 -34.84 -2.25
C GLU A 331 -10.00 -33.41 -2.63
N ASP A 332 -10.39 -32.94 -3.82
CA ASP A 332 -10.11 -31.56 -4.25
C ASP A 332 -10.84 -30.54 -3.36
N PHE A 333 -12.06 -30.85 -2.94
CA PHE A 333 -12.80 -30.01 -2.00
C PHE A 333 -12.07 -29.89 -0.65
N ALA A 334 -11.56 -31.01 -0.11
CA ALA A 334 -10.76 -31.03 1.12
C ALA A 334 -9.43 -30.28 0.95
N ALA A 335 -8.73 -30.45 -0.18
CA ALA A 335 -7.49 -29.73 -0.49
C ALA A 335 -7.71 -28.20 -0.49
N ARG A 336 -8.82 -27.74 -1.08
CA ARG A 336 -9.20 -26.33 -1.06
C ARG A 336 -9.50 -25.81 0.34
N GLN A 337 -10.13 -26.61 1.19
CA GLN A 337 -10.39 -26.22 2.59
C GLN A 337 -9.10 -26.13 3.40
N ALA A 338 -8.16 -27.05 3.19
CA ALA A 338 -6.89 -27.10 3.90
C ALA A 338 -6.03 -25.86 3.62
N ASN A 339 -5.94 -25.41 2.36
CA ASN A 339 -5.22 -24.18 2.03
C ASN A 339 -5.81 -23.47 0.81
N LYS A 340 -6.80 -22.61 1.07
CA LYS A 340 -7.51 -21.85 0.04
C LYS A 340 -6.63 -20.83 -0.72
N LEU A 341 -5.54 -20.36 -0.11
CA LEU A 341 -4.65 -19.38 -0.74
C LEU A 341 -3.89 -20.00 -1.92
N VAL A 342 -3.28 -21.17 -1.70
CA VAL A 342 -2.40 -21.83 -2.68
C VAL A 342 -3.13 -22.86 -3.54
N TYR A 343 -4.30 -23.35 -3.09
CA TYR A 343 -5.10 -24.27 -3.88
C TYR A 343 -5.43 -23.66 -5.24
N ARG A 344 -5.06 -24.38 -6.29
CA ARG A 344 -5.35 -24.04 -7.68
C ARG A 344 -6.47 -24.94 -8.18
N TYR A 345 -7.52 -24.36 -8.74
CA TYR A 345 -8.59 -25.15 -9.35
C TYR A 345 -8.05 -26.03 -10.50
N PRO A 346 -8.49 -27.29 -10.60
CA PRO A 346 -8.06 -28.19 -11.67
C PRO A 346 -8.65 -27.81 -13.03
N GLY A 347 -7.98 -28.22 -14.10
CA GLY A 347 -8.38 -27.95 -15.48
C GLY A 347 -7.60 -26.83 -16.16
N ALA A 348 -7.79 -26.74 -17.48
CA ALA A 348 -7.13 -25.72 -18.30
C ALA A 348 -7.55 -24.32 -17.83
N GLY A 349 -6.56 -23.52 -17.43
CA GLY A 349 -6.78 -22.13 -17.02
C GLY A 349 -7.29 -21.95 -15.59
N GLY A 350 -7.50 -23.01 -14.80
CA GLY A 350 -7.90 -22.88 -13.39
C GLY A 350 -6.91 -22.04 -12.58
N GLU A 351 -7.39 -21.28 -11.60
CA GLU A 351 -6.61 -20.30 -10.85
C GLU A 351 -6.60 -20.60 -9.35
N SER A 352 -5.53 -20.18 -8.67
CA SER A 352 -5.44 -20.00 -7.22
C SER A 352 -5.58 -18.51 -6.86
N TYR A 353 -5.64 -18.18 -5.57
CA TYR A 353 -5.54 -16.78 -5.15
C TYR A 353 -4.17 -16.17 -5.48
N ILE A 354 -3.10 -16.97 -5.50
CA ILE A 354 -1.76 -16.51 -5.92
C ILE A 354 -1.75 -16.13 -7.41
N ASP A 355 -2.38 -16.94 -8.27
CA ASP A 355 -2.51 -16.61 -9.70
C ASP A 355 -3.29 -15.32 -9.91
N VAL A 356 -4.34 -15.10 -9.11
CA VAL A 356 -5.13 -13.86 -9.13
C VAL A 356 -4.26 -12.66 -8.74
N ILE A 357 -3.44 -12.76 -7.68
CA ILE A 357 -2.50 -11.70 -7.27
C ILE A 357 -1.56 -11.37 -8.44
N ASP A 358 -0.96 -12.38 -9.05
CA ASP A 358 0.01 -12.19 -10.14
C ASP A 358 -0.61 -11.47 -11.34
N ARG A 359 -1.81 -11.87 -11.79
CA ARG A 359 -2.49 -11.17 -12.90
C ARG A 359 -3.07 -9.82 -12.53
N LEU A 360 -3.40 -9.59 -11.25
CA LEU A 360 -3.97 -8.32 -10.78
C LEU A 360 -2.90 -7.27 -10.51
N ARG A 361 -1.63 -7.67 -10.45
CA ARG A 361 -0.49 -6.78 -10.21
C ARG A 361 -0.44 -5.55 -11.13
N PRO A 362 -0.63 -5.64 -12.47
CA PRO A 362 -0.71 -4.44 -13.31
C PRO A 362 -1.87 -3.52 -12.92
N GLY A 363 -2.99 -4.09 -12.46
CA GLY A 363 -4.13 -3.35 -11.93
C GLY A 363 -3.80 -2.57 -10.67
N ILE A 364 -3.06 -3.16 -9.72
CA ILE A 364 -2.59 -2.43 -8.52
C ILE A 364 -1.69 -1.26 -8.89
N ILE A 365 -0.76 -1.47 -9.83
CA ILE A 365 0.14 -0.41 -10.29
C ILE A 365 -0.66 0.73 -10.92
N GLU A 366 -1.65 0.42 -11.76
CA GLU A 366 -2.47 1.43 -12.40
C GLU A 366 -3.34 2.17 -11.38
N LEU A 367 -3.94 1.47 -10.40
CA LEU A 367 -4.69 2.11 -9.32
C LEU A 367 -3.82 3.01 -8.44
N GLU A 368 -2.55 2.66 -8.21
CA GLU A 368 -1.58 3.49 -7.51
C GLU A 368 -1.16 4.73 -8.33
N ARG A 369 -1.09 4.59 -9.66
CA ARG A 369 -0.71 5.63 -10.63
C ARG A 369 -1.81 6.64 -10.90
N MET A 370 -3.07 6.21 -10.87
CA MET A 370 -4.22 7.06 -11.14
C MET A 370 -4.32 8.19 -10.13
N GLU A 371 -4.24 9.42 -10.61
CA GLU A 371 -4.42 10.61 -9.78
C GLU A 371 -5.89 10.98 -9.55
N THR A 372 -6.78 10.41 -10.35
CA THR A 372 -8.22 10.63 -10.33
C THR A 372 -8.92 9.55 -9.52
N SER A 373 -10.18 9.78 -9.16
CA SER A 373 -10.98 8.74 -8.50
C SER A 373 -11.40 7.65 -9.46
N VAL A 374 -11.66 6.46 -8.91
CA VAL A 374 -12.01 5.28 -9.69
C VAL A 374 -13.06 4.44 -8.97
N LEU A 375 -14.04 3.94 -9.70
CA LEU A 375 -14.96 2.89 -9.27
C LEU A 375 -14.58 1.58 -9.95
N VAL A 376 -14.38 0.53 -9.16
CA VAL A 376 -14.12 -0.83 -9.64
C VAL A 376 -15.31 -1.71 -9.29
N VAL A 377 -16.01 -2.18 -10.32
CA VAL A 377 -17.10 -3.16 -10.21
C VAL A 377 -16.58 -4.53 -10.65
N THR A 378 -16.42 -5.44 -9.71
CA THR A 378 -15.76 -6.72 -9.94
C THR A 378 -16.42 -7.85 -9.14
N HIS A 379 -15.67 -8.84 -8.67
CA HIS A 379 -16.15 -10.07 -8.10
C HIS A 379 -15.53 -10.37 -6.74
N ASN A 380 -15.94 -11.46 -6.11
CA ASN A 380 -15.63 -11.72 -4.71
C ASN A 380 -14.11 -11.91 -4.49
N VAL A 381 -13.43 -12.73 -5.31
CA VAL A 381 -11.99 -12.97 -5.11
C VAL A 381 -11.16 -11.74 -5.44
N ILE A 382 -11.52 -11.00 -6.49
CA ILE A 382 -10.84 -9.76 -6.86
C ILE A 382 -11.02 -8.69 -5.78
N MET A 383 -12.23 -8.53 -5.23
CA MET A 383 -12.48 -7.61 -4.11
C MET A 383 -11.62 -7.93 -2.89
N ARG A 384 -11.54 -9.21 -2.51
CA ARG A 384 -10.67 -9.65 -1.39
C ARG A 384 -9.22 -9.27 -1.64
N THR A 385 -8.76 -9.48 -2.86
CA THR A 385 -7.37 -9.24 -3.25
C THR A 385 -7.03 -7.74 -3.28
N LEU A 386 -7.92 -6.90 -3.82
CA LEU A 386 -7.77 -5.44 -3.81
C LEU A 386 -7.83 -4.87 -2.39
N LEU A 387 -8.81 -5.30 -1.59
CA LEU A 387 -8.95 -4.84 -0.21
C LEU A 387 -7.73 -5.24 0.61
N ALA A 388 -7.26 -6.49 0.50
CA ALA A 388 -6.06 -6.93 1.20
C ALA A 388 -4.83 -6.08 0.88
N TYR A 389 -4.65 -5.69 -0.39
CA TYR A 389 -3.60 -4.74 -0.77
C TYR A 389 -3.79 -3.38 -0.08
N PHE A 390 -4.95 -2.73 -0.21
CA PHE A 390 -5.11 -1.35 0.27
C PHE A 390 -5.16 -1.22 1.79
N THR A 391 -5.73 -2.21 2.50
CA THR A 391 -5.83 -2.22 3.96
C THR A 391 -4.65 -2.92 4.64
N GLY A 392 -3.80 -3.63 3.88
CA GLY A 392 -2.62 -4.30 4.40
C GLY A 392 -2.92 -5.58 5.20
N ILE A 393 -4.02 -6.26 4.87
CA ILE A 393 -4.39 -7.57 5.44
C ILE A 393 -3.40 -8.64 4.94
N ASP A 394 -3.08 -9.61 5.79
CA ASP A 394 -2.17 -10.70 5.44
C ASP A 394 -2.75 -11.61 4.34
N LEU A 395 -1.88 -12.14 3.48
CA LEU A 395 -2.30 -13.02 2.39
C LEU A 395 -2.97 -14.31 2.88
N GLN A 396 -2.60 -14.81 4.07
CA GLN A 396 -3.21 -16.00 4.65
C GLN A 396 -4.66 -15.73 5.11
N GLU A 397 -4.94 -14.50 5.56
CA GLU A 397 -6.28 -14.09 6.00
C GLU A 397 -7.18 -13.68 4.83
N MET A 398 -6.61 -13.19 3.74
CA MET A 398 -7.34 -12.68 2.57
C MET A 398 -8.44 -13.61 2.02
N PRO A 399 -8.25 -14.93 1.84
CA PRO A 399 -9.30 -15.83 1.33
C PRO A 399 -10.51 -16.00 2.24
N SER A 400 -10.42 -15.56 3.49
CA SER A 400 -11.48 -15.63 4.50
C SER A 400 -12.35 -14.36 4.56
N LEU A 401 -11.89 -13.25 3.96
CA LEU A 401 -12.56 -11.95 4.05
C LEU A 401 -14.02 -12.00 3.57
N ASN A 402 -14.93 -11.53 4.41
CA ASN A 402 -16.34 -11.46 4.08
C ASN A 402 -16.63 -10.20 3.25
N ILE A 403 -16.90 -10.39 1.96
CA ILE A 403 -17.27 -9.33 1.02
C ILE A 403 -18.71 -9.58 0.56
N PRO A 404 -19.73 -9.12 1.31
CA PRO A 404 -21.13 -9.29 0.94
C PRO A 404 -21.45 -8.61 -0.41
N LEU A 405 -22.49 -9.11 -1.08
CA LEU A 405 -23.10 -8.39 -2.20
C LEU A 405 -23.65 -7.05 -1.72
N HIS A 406 -23.85 -6.14 -2.67
CA HIS A 406 -24.52 -4.85 -2.46
C HIS A 406 -23.91 -3.98 -1.36
N THR A 407 -22.60 -4.11 -1.17
CA THR A 407 -21.81 -3.29 -0.27
C THR A 407 -20.74 -2.56 -1.09
N LEU A 408 -20.68 -1.24 -0.91
CA LEU A 408 -19.73 -0.35 -1.55
C LEU A 408 -18.64 0.03 -0.54
N TYR A 409 -17.39 -0.12 -0.96
CA TYR A 409 -16.21 0.18 -0.14
C TYR A 409 -15.54 1.43 -0.70
N CYS A 410 -15.47 2.48 0.11
CA CYS A 410 -14.81 3.74 -0.22
C CYS A 410 -13.44 3.77 0.45
N LEU A 411 -12.38 3.65 -0.34
CA LEU A 411 -11.01 3.72 0.13
C LEU A 411 -10.43 5.11 -0.15
N LYS A 412 -9.94 5.77 0.89
CA LYS A 412 -9.14 7.00 0.78
C LYS A 412 -7.70 6.66 1.15
N PRO A 413 -6.76 6.58 0.18
CA PRO A 413 -5.38 6.25 0.46
C PRO A 413 -4.77 7.24 1.47
N LYS A 414 -4.11 6.72 2.51
CA LYS A 414 -3.40 7.52 3.52
C LYS A 414 -1.94 7.10 3.58
N PRO A 415 -1.04 7.90 4.19
CA PRO A 415 0.37 7.55 4.22
C PRO A 415 0.69 6.19 4.88
N TYR A 416 -0.11 5.78 5.88
CA TYR A 416 0.10 4.56 6.66
C TYR A 416 -0.89 3.43 6.33
N GLY A 417 -1.72 3.57 5.28
CA GLY A 417 -2.78 2.60 4.99
C GLY A 417 -3.81 3.15 4.01
N ALA A 418 -5.07 2.85 4.27
CA ALA A 418 -6.21 3.51 3.65
C ALA A 418 -7.28 3.68 4.72
N GLU A 419 -7.99 4.80 4.67
CA GLU A 419 -9.24 4.94 5.39
C GLU A 419 -10.31 4.21 4.60
N LEU A 420 -11.01 3.28 5.24
CA LEU A 420 -12.06 2.47 4.61
C LEU A 420 -13.41 2.85 5.21
N ILE A 421 -14.31 3.33 4.35
CA ILE A 421 -15.72 3.58 4.70
C ILE A 421 -16.57 2.58 3.93
N LYS A 422 -17.52 1.94 4.61
CA LYS A 422 -18.42 0.96 3.99
C LYS A 422 -19.83 1.55 3.88
N TYR A 423 -20.48 1.28 2.77
CA TYR A 423 -21.87 1.63 2.54
C TYR A 423 -22.64 0.39 2.13
N ARG A 424 -23.79 0.15 2.76
CA ARG A 424 -24.68 -0.97 2.45
C ARG A 424 -25.91 -0.45 1.72
N TYR A 425 -26.29 -1.13 0.64
CA TYR A 425 -27.52 -0.84 -0.08
C TYR A 425 -28.74 -1.26 0.75
N ASN A 426 -29.70 -0.35 0.87
CA ASN A 426 -31.00 -0.60 1.49
C ASN A 426 -32.06 -0.73 0.37
N SER A 427 -32.63 -1.93 0.25
CA SER A 427 -33.61 -2.26 -0.77
C SER A 427 -34.99 -1.64 -0.56
N MET A 428 -35.30 -1.16 0.64
CA MET A 428 -36.59 -0.50 0.94
C MET A 428 -36.57 0.96 0.48
N THR A 429 -35.44 1.65 0.68
CA THR A 429 -35.27 3.07 0.36
C THR A 429 -34.54 3.31 -0.96
N ASP A 430 -34.02 2.26 -1.59
CA ASP A 430 -33.24 2.31 -2.82
C ASP A 430 -32.02 3.25 -2.72
N SER A 431 -31.41 3.29 -1.53
CA SER A 431 -30.31 4.18 -1.13
C SER A 431 -29.16 3.42 -0.45
N PHE A 432 -28.07 4.11 -0.16
CA PHE A 432 -26.93 3.56 0.59
C PHE A 432 -26.84 4.18 1.97
N GLU A 433 -26.58 3.33 2.96
CA GLU A 433 -26.36 3.72 4.34
C GLU A 433 -24.93 3.41 4.74
N ARG A 434 -24.28 4.35 5.44
CA ARG A 434 -22.95 4.11 5.98
C ARG A 434 -23.05 3.06 7.09
N VAL A 435 -22.21 2.05 7.01
CA VAL A 435 -22.07 1.00 8.03
C VAL A 435 -20.71 1.11 8.69
N GLU A 436 -20.69 0.91 10.01
CA GLU A 436 -19.47 0.94 10.83
C GLU A 436 -18.53 -0.24 10.55
#